data_AF-A0A538D3S5-F1
#
_entry.id   AF-A0A538D3S5-F1
#
_cell.length_a   1.000
_cell.length_b   1.000
_cell.length_c   1.000
_cell.angle_alpha   90.00
_cell.angle_beta   90.00
_cell.angle_gamma   90.00
#
_symmetry.space_group_name_H-M   'P 1'
#
loop_
_entity.id
_entity.type
_entity.pdbx_description
1 polymer ?
#
loop_
_entity_poly.entity_id
_entity_poly.type
_entity_poly.pdbx_seq_one_letter_code
_entity_poly.pdbx_strand_id
1 'polypeptide(L)'
;MQNNSLPRPPLYHRAVATTSQPNDSFILRFSELTNASPARPRDAALRTLDIALAAFFLLVTLPLTIPIGAATLLAGGRPLFYRGERVGRGGQVFRMLKFRTLRPNAEERLGPYLGEELVR
;
A
#
# COMPACT_ATOMS: atom_id res chain seq x y z
N MET A 1 29.13 -34.66 29.83
CA MET A 1 27.96 -33.76 29.65
C MET A 1 27.87 -33.37 28.19
N GLN A 2 27.31 -34.23 27.31
CA GLN A 2 26.98 -33.85 25.93
C GLN A 2 25.56 -33.28 25.96
N ASN A 3 25.42 -31.96 25.82
CA ASN A 3 24.11 -31.31 25.77
C ASN A 3 23.54 -31.37 24.35
N ASN A 4 22.30 -31.80 24.30
CA ASN A 4 21.47 -32.07 23.14
C ASN A 4 21.01 -30.73 22.53
N SER A 5 21.33 -30.44 21.28
CA SER A 5 20.63 -29.40 20.52
C SER A 5 20.33 -29.91 19.12
N LEU A 6 19.08 -30.35 18.95
CA LEU A 6 18.51 -30.75 17.67
C LEU A 6 18.66 -29.60 16.65
N PRO A 7 18.91 -29.89 15.37
CA PRO A 7 18.85 -28.87 14.33
C PRO A 7 17.44 -28.29 14.27
N ARG A 8 17.33 -26.96 14.38
CA ARG A 8 16.05 -26.26 14.21
C ARG A 8 15.54 -26.49 12.78
N PRO A 9 14.31 -26.99 12.58
CA PRO A 9 13.76 -27.09 11.24
C PRO A 9 13.57 -25.68 10.64
N PRO A 10 13.75 -25.48 9.33
CA PRO A 10 13.44 -24.21 8.69
C PRO A 10 11.95 -23.91 8.82
N LEU A 11 11.60 -22.82 9.52
CA LEU A 11 10.21 -22.46 9.86
C LEU A 11 9.36 -21.96 8.67
N TYR A 12 9.83 -22.08 7.43
CA TYR A 12 9.13 -21.57 6.25
C TYR A 12 9.32 -22.44 5.00
N HIS A 13 9.01 -23.74 5.10
CA HIS A 13 8.82 -24.57 3.90
C HIS A 13 7.41 -25.14 3.85
N ARG A 14 6.40 -24.28 3.96
CA ARG A 14 5.09 -24.62 3.38
C ARG A 14 5.27 -24.43 1.88
N ALA A 15 5.25 -25.53 1.13
CA ALA A 15 5.13 -25.49 -0.32
C ALA A 15 3.88 -24.67 -0.65
N VAL A 16 4.08 -23.38 -0.94
CA VAL A 16 3.08 -22.56 -1.61
C VAL A 16 2.91 -23.23 -2.95
N ALA A 17 1.71 -23.72 -3.25
CA ALA A 17 1.41 -24.26 -4.56
C ALA A 17 1.82 -23.21 -5.60
N THR A 18 2.84 -23.53 -6.39
CA THR A 18 3.36 -22.69 -7.48
C THR A 18 2.39 -22.71 -8.67
N THR A 19 1.13 -22.34 -8.44
CA THR A 19 0.10 -22.20 -9.47
C THR A 19 -0.52 -20.82 -9.43
N SER A 20 0.32 -19.83 -9.71
CA SER A 20 -0.12 -18.63 -10.41
C SER A 20 1.12 -17.96 -10.98
N GLN A 21 1.37 -18.13 -12.28
CA GLN A 21 2.23 -17.22 -13.02
C GLN A 21 1.65 -15.80 -12.84
N PRO A 22 2.33 -14.88 -12.13
CA PRO A 22 1.82 -13.54 -11.91
C PRO A 22 2.16 -12.67 -13.12
N ASN A 23 1.67 -13.05 -14.30
CA ASN A 23 1.73 -12.20 -15.49
C ASN A 23 0.30 -11.96 -15.97
N ASP A 24 -0.13 -10.71 -15.82
CA ASP A 24 -1.31 -10.02 -16.38
C ASP A 24 -2.70 -10.62 -16.10
N SER A 25 -2.86 -11.93 -15.97
CA SER A 25 -4.17 -12.61 -15.92
C SER A 25 -5.08 -12.19 -14.76
N PHE A 26 -4.54 -12.04 -13.54
CA PHE A 26 -5.36 -11.68 -12.38
C PHE A 26 -5.81 -10.22 -12.39
N ILE A 27 -4.89 -9.30 -12.71
CA ILE A 27 -5.20 -7.87 -12.80
C ILE A 27 -6.18 -7.62 -13.95
N LEU A 28 -5.96 -8.24 -15.11
CA LEU A 28 -6.84 -8.14 -16.27
C LEU A 28 -8.22 -8.71 -15.96
N ARG A 29 -8.31 -9.93 -15.40
CA ARG A 29 -9.60 -10.54 -15.03
C ARG A 29 -10.35 -9.73 -13.98
N PHE A 30 -9.65 -9.17 -12.99
CA PHE A 30 -10.26 -8.29 -12.00
C PHE A 30 -10.73 -6.97 -12.63
N SER A 31 -9.95 -6.40 -13.54
CA SER A 31 -10.33 -5.20 -14.30
C SER A 31 -11.57 -5.46 -15.17
N GLU A 32 -11.65 -6.61 -15.84
CA GLU A 32 -12.81 -7.02 -16.62
C GLU A 32 -14.07 -7.16 -15.75
N LEU A 33 -13.98 -7.85 -14.61
CA LEU A 33 -15.10 -8.00 -13.67
C LEU A 33 -15.56 -6.67 -13.10
N THR A 34 -14.64 -5.76 -12.80
CA THR A 34 -14.97 -4.44 -12.26
C THR A 34 -15.52 -3.48 -13.32
N ASN A 35 -15.03 -3.56 -14.56
CA ASN A 35 -15.53 -2.77 -15.70
C ASN A 35 -16.89 -3.29 -16.22
N ALA A 36 -17.15 -4.59 -16.10
CA ALA A 36 -18.45 -5.18 -16.44
C ALA A 36 -19.57 -4.79 -15.45
N SER A 37 -19.22 -4.19 -14.31
CA SER A 37 -20.21 -3.70 -13.35
C SER A 37 -20.85 -2.40 -13.87
N PRO A 38 -22.18 -2.39 -14.15
CA PRO A 38 -22.84 -1.23 -14.73
C PRO A 38 -22.82 -0.05 -13.75
N ALA A 39 -22.53 1.15 -14.26
CA ALA A 39 -22.57 2.38 -13.48
C ALA A 39 -23.99 2.61 -12.95
N ARG A 40 -24.13 2.73 -11.63
CA ARG A 40 -25.42 2.99 -10.99
C ARG A 40 -25.55 4.48 -10.70
N PRO A 41 -26.75 5.09 -10.75
CA PRO A 41 -26.93 6.50 -10.39
C PRO A 41 -26.47 6.80 -8.96
N ARG A 42 -26.55 5.80 -8.06
CA ARG A 42 -26.01 5.87 -6.71
C ARG A 42 -24.50 6.14 -6.67
N ASP A 43 -23.73 5.67 -7.65
CA ASP A 43 -22.27 5.84 -7.68
C ASP A 43 -21.87 7.32 -7.77
N ALA A 44 -22.62 8.12 -8.52
CA ALA A 44 -22.38 9.57 -8.63
C ALA A 44 -22.70 10.29 -7.31
N ALA A 45 -23.77 9.90 -6.63
CA ALA A 45 -24.12 10.43 -5.31
C ALA A 45 -23.06 10.08 -4.27
N LEU A 46 -22.59 8.83 -4.23
CA LEU A 46 -21.49 8.41 -3.36
C LEU A 46 -20.20 9.16 -3.67
N ARG A 47 -19.87 9.33 -4.95
CA ARG A 47 -18.67 10.08 -5.33
C ARG A 47 -18.72 11.53 -4.87
N THR A 48 -19.88 12.16 -4.97
CA THR A 48 -20.10 13.52 -4.49
C THR A 48 -19.94 13.60 -2.98
N LEU A 49 -20.51 12.62 -2.26
CA LEU A 49 -20.35 12.49 -0.81
C LEU A 49 -18.89 12.30 -0.42
N ASP A 50 -18.16 11.41 -1.11
CA ASP A 50 -16.73 11.16 -0.85
C ASP A 50 -15.91 12.44 -0.99
N ILE A 51 -16.16 13.24 -2.05
CA ILE A 51 -15.46 14.50 -2.27
C ILE A 51 -15.81 15.53 -1.18
N ALA A 52 -17.10 15.64 -0.84
CA ALA A 52 -17.57 16.58 0.18
C ALA A 52 -16.98 16.25 1.56
N LEU A 53 -17.02 14.98 1.96
CA LEU A 53 -16.44 14.51 3.23
C LEU A 53 -14.92 14.66 3.22
N ALA A 54 -14.24 14.30 2.13
CA ALA A 54 -12.79 14.46 2.04
C ALA A 54 -12.36 15.93 2.17
N ALA A 55 -13.04 16.85 1.50
CA ALA A 55 -12.76 18.28 1.61
C ALA A 55 -13.04 18.81 3.02
N PHE A 56 -14.18 18.43 3.60
CA PHE A 56 -14.55 18.81 4.97
C PHE A 56 -13.52 18.34 5.99
N PHE A 57 -13.18 17.05 5.99
CA PHE A 57 -12.20 16.51 6.93
C PHE A 57 -10.80 17.04 6.68
N LEU A 58 -10.41 17.34 5.44
CA LEU A 58 -9.13 17.98 5.15
C LEU A 58 -9.03 19.35 5.82
N LEU A 59 -10.08 20.17 5.76
CA LEU A 59 -10.11 21.49 6.41
C LEU A 59 -10.13 21.37 7.94
N VAL A 60 -10.95 20.48 8.48
CA VAL A 60 -11.07 20.25 9.93
C VAL A 60 -9.76 19.72 10.52
N THR A 61 -9.06 18.84 9.80
CA THR A 61 -7.80 18.24 10.27
C THR A 61 -6.57 19.06 9.90
N LEU A 62 -6.72 20.13 9.11
CA LEU A 62 -5.64 21.05 8.73
C LEU A 62 -4.80 21.58 9.92
N PRO A 63 -5.40 22.09 11.02
CA PRO A 63 -4.62 22.59 12.16
C PRO A 63 -3.76 21.51 12.83
N LEU A 64 -4.10 20.23 12.66
CA LEU A 64 -3.32 19.10 13.18
C LEU A 64 -2.30 18.57 12.16
N THR A 65 -2.66 18.52 10.88
CA THR A 65 -1.79 17.97 9.83
C THR A 65 -0.61 18.88 9.51
N ILE A 66 -0.75 20.21 9.61
CA ILE A 66 0.37 21.16 9.44
C ILE A 66 1.52 20.91 10.43
N PRO A 67 1.30 20.90 11.76
CA PRO A 67 2.39 20.67 12.72
C PRO A 67 2.98 19.26 12.62
N ILE A 68 2.16 18.23 12.35
CA ILE A 68 2.67 16.87 12.08
C ILE A 68 3.57 16.88 10.84
N GLY A 69 3.18 17.63 9.81
CA GLY A 69 3.96 17.78 8.60
C GLY A 69 5.31 18.46 8.87
N ALA A 70 5.29 19.56 9.62
CA ALA A 70 6.49 20.25 10.06
C ALA A 70 7.41 19.36 10.90
N ALA A 71 6.87 18.64 11.88
CA ALA A 71 7.62 17.72 12.73
C ALA A 71 8.29 16.61 11.91
N THR A 72 7.57 16.03 10.94
CA THR A 72 8.09 14.98 10.05
C THR A 72 9.22 15.51 9.16
N LEU A 73 9.10 16.75 8.69
CA LEU A 73 10.13 17.41 7.88
C LEU A 73 11.38 17.73 8.69
N LEU A 74 11.22 18.22 9.93
CA LEU A 74 12.32 18.54 10.83
C LEU A 74 13.05 17.29 11.33
N ALA A 75 12.31 16.21 11.63
CA ALA A 75 12.89 14.98 12.17
C ALA A 75 13.54 14.08 11.10
N GLY A 76 12.97 14.01 9.90
CA GLY A 76 13.37 13.05 8.87
C GLY A 76 13.80 13.67 7.53
N GLY A 77 13.77 14.99 7.39
CA GLY A 77 14.07 15.69 6.14
C GLY A 77 13.00 15.47 5.07
N ARG A 78 13.34 15.73 3.80
CA ARG A 78 12.43 15.52 2.65
C ARG A 78 12.55 14.08 2.12
N PRO A 79 11.52 13.53 1.45
CA PRO A 79 10.17 14.06 1.21
C PRO A 79 9.19 13.86 2.40
N LEU A 80 8.20 14.75 2.51
CA LEU A 80 7.19 14.69 3.58
C LEU A 80 6.24 13.48 3.44
N PHE A 81 5.80 13.22 2.21
CA PHE A 81 4.89 12.14 1.88
C PHE A 81 5.62 10.99 1.19
N TYR A 82 5.25 9.79 1.60
CA TYR A 82 5.52 8.56 0.86
C TYR A 82 4.47 8.38 -0.26
N ARG A 83 4.89 7.79 -1.39
CA ARG A 83 4.04 7.55 -2.56
C ARG A 83 4.03 6.07 -2.90
N GLY A 84 3.01 5.34 -2.47
CA GLY A 84 2.87 3.91 -2.77
C GLY A 84 1.91 3.65 -3.90
N GLU A 85 2.22 2.71 -4.78
CA GLU A 85 1.29 2.26 -5.83
C GLU A 85 0.21 1.33 -5.25
N ARG A 86 -1.02 1.51 -5.70
CA ARG A 86 -2.18 0.69 -5.32
C ARG A 86 -3.12 0.50 -6.50
N VAL A 87 -3.69 -0.69 -6.61
CA VAL A 87 -4.75 -0.99 -7.58
C VAL A 87 -6.05 -0.35 -7.10
N GLY A 88 -6.65 0.49 -7.94
CA GLY A 88 -7.87 1.23 -7.69
C GLY A 88 -9.08 0.70 -8.48
N ARG A 89 -10.05 1.58 -8.73
CA ARG A 89 -11.29 1.24 -9.46
C ARG A 89 -10.95 0.77 -10.88
N GLY A 90 -11.61 -0.31 -11.33
CA GLY A 90 -11.41 -0.81 -12.70
C GLY A 90 -10.03 -1.44 -12.93
N GLY A 91 -9.28 -1.77 -11.88
CA GLY A 91 -7.90 -2.24 -12.00
C GLY A 91 -6.86 -1.14 -12.28
N GLN A 92 -7.27 0.14 -12.33
CA GLN A 92 -6.34 1.24 -12.61
C GLN A 92 -5.43 1.50 -11.41
N VAL A 93 -4.12 1.50 -11.63
CA VAL A 93 -3.12 1.80 -10.59
C VAL A 93 -3.11 3.30 -10.30
N PHE A 94 -3.10 3.66 -9.01
CA PHE A 94 -2.95 5.04 -8.56
C PHE A 94 -1.92 5.16 -7.45
N ARG A 95 -1.39 6.37 -7.28
CA ARG A 95 -0.38 6.69 -6.26
C ARG A 95 -1.06 7.18 -4.99
N MET A 96 -1.00 6.38 -3.94
CA MET A 96 -1.49 6.74 -2.61
C MET A 96 -0.44 7.57 -1.87
N LEU A 97 -0.85 8.76 -1.41
CA LEU A 97 -0.03 9.62 -0.55
C LEU A 97 -0.32 9.33 0.92
N LYS A 98 0.74 9.21 1.73
CA LYS A 98 0.65 9.15 3.20
C LYS A 98 1.86 9.82 3.84
N PHE A 99 1.73 10.29 5.09
CA PHE A 99 2.87 10.82 5.84
C PHE A 99 3.97 9.77 5.95
N ARG A 100 5.21 10.20 5.73
CA ARG A 100 6.37 9.31 5.80
C ARG A 100 6.75 9.09 7.26
N THR A 101 6.52 7.87 7.75
CA THR A 101 6.90 7.46 9.11
C THR A 101 8.25 6.74 9.16
N LEU A 102 8.70 6.18 8.03
CA LEU A 102 9.99 5.49 7.90
C LEU A 102 11.08 6.45 7.39
N ARG A 103 12.35 6.10 7.61
CA ARG A 103 13.47 6.83 7.01
C ARG A 103 13.43 6.75 5.47
N PRO A 104 14.02 7.71 4.75
CA PRO A 104 14.27 7.57 3.32
C PRO A 104 14.92 6.22 2.98
N ASN A 105 14.54 5.64 1.85
CA ASN A 105 15.04 4.37 1.33
C ASN A 105 14.85 3.19 2.30
N ALA A 106 13.81 3.24 3.15
CA ALA A 106 13.48 2.12 4.01
C ALA A 106 13.11 0.86 3.22
N GLU A 107 12.54 1.00 2.02
CA GLU A 107 12.17 -0.11 1.13
C GLU A 107 13.40 -0.87 0.63
N GLU A 108 14.42 -0.15 0.19
CA GLU A 108 15.72 -0.73 -0.22
C GLU A 108 16.37 -1.49 0.94
N ARG A 109 16.28 -0.95 2.16
CA ARG A 109 16.81 -1.60 3.38
C ARG A 109 15.99 -2.80 3.83
N LEU A 110 14.68 -2.80 3.58
CA LEU A 110 13.79 -3.92 3.91
C LEU A 110 13.74 -4.98 2.82
N GLY A 111 14.28 -4.70 1.63
CA GLY A 111 14.20 -5.59 0.48
C GLY A 111 14.64 -7.04 0.74
N PRO A 112 15.73 -7.28 1.50
CA PRO A 112 16.14 -8.63 1.87
C PRO A 112 15.08 -9.42 2.69
N TYR A 113 14.14 -8.73 3.32
CA TYR A 113 13.11 -9.32 4.19
C TYR A 113 11.70 -9.33 3.58
N LEU A 114 11.46 -8.53 2.53
CA LEU A 114 10.16 -8.41 1.86
C LEU A 114 10.06 -9.24 0.58
N GLY A 115 11.19 -9.69 0.02
CA GLY A 115 11.26 -10.34 -1.29
C GLY A 115 11.39 -9.31 -2.41
N GLU A 116 12.12 -9.66 -3.48
CA GLU A 116 12.53 -8.72 -4.53
C GLU A 116 11.36 -8.05 -5.27
N GLU A 117 10.20 -8.71 -5.31
CA GLU A 117 8.97 -8.19 -5.92
C GLU A 117 8.44 -6.91 -5.23
N LEU A 118 8.78 -6.68 -3.96
CA LEU A 118 8.29 -5.56 -3.15
C LEU A 118 9.29 -4.39 -3.01
N VAL A 119 10.43 -4.43 -3.72
CA VAL A 119 11.55 -3.47 -3.59
C VAL A 119 11.64 -2.51 -4.78
N ARG A 120 10.69 -2.57 -5.70
CA ARG A 120 10.75 -1.90 -7.01
C ARG A 120 10.45 -0.41 -6.97
#